data_AF-A0A1E5HXI8-F1
#
_entry.id   AF-A0A1E5HXI8-F1
#
_cell.length_a   1.000
_cell.length_b   1.000
_cell.length_c   1.000
_cell.angle_alpha   90.00
_cell.angle_beta   90.00
_cell.angle_gamma   90.00
#
_symmetry.space_group_name_H-M   'P 1'
#
loop_
_entity.id
_entity.type
_entity.pdbx_description
1 polymer ?
#
loop_
_entity_poly.entity_id
_entity_poly.type
_entity_poly.pdbx_seq_one_letter_code
_entity_poly.pdbx_strand_id
1 'polypeptide(L)'
;MEELTVKMRDFYSEDVSLVNVETLDDNKHSSVRTEDGKVLVFEYIPFNDPSWCFYVEKNMEDYYNSIKKVDWIMDNVDQETKEVIEDTIKETKEKTSA
;
A
#
# COMPACT_ATOMS: atom_id res chain seq x y z
N MET A 1 -15.45 -6.51 26.27
CA MET A 1 -14.86 -6.41 24.93
C MET A 1 -14.79 -4.93 24.63
N GLU A 2 -13.59 -4.37 24.51
CA GLU A 2 -13.45 -2.99 24.06
C GLU A 2 -13.85 -2.93 22.58
N GLU A 3 -14.74 -1.99 22.28
CA GLU A 3 -15.23 -1.75 20.93
C GLU A 3 -14.11 -1.07 20.14
N LEU A 4 -13.50 -1.80 19.21
CA LEU A 4 -12.45 -1.29 18.33
C LEU A 4 -13.09 -0.43 17.24
N THR A 5 -13.42 0.82 17.59
CA THR A 5 -13.92 1.80 16.62
C THR A 5 -12.76 2.29 15.77
N VAL A 6 -12.67 1.79 14.53
CA VAL A 6 -11.77 2.36 13.51
C VAL A 6 -12.38 3.69 13.06
N LYS A 7 -11.88 4.80 13.60
CA LYS A 7 -12.18 6.13 13.05
C LYS A 7 -11.44 6.25 11.72
N MET A 8 -12.16 6.05 10.60
CA MET A 8 -11.66 6.47 9.29
C MET A 8 -11.55 7.99 9.32
N ARG A 9 -10.34 8.50 9.56
CA ARG A 9 -10.03 9.92 9.36
C ARG A 9 -10.04 10.17 7.86
N ASP A 10 -10.90 11.11 7.47
CA ASP A 10 -10.94 11.87 6.22
C ASP A 10 -10.84 11.09 4.89
N PHE A 11 -11.65 11.50 3.91
CA PHE A 11 -11.48 11.06 2.53
C PHE A 11 -10.06 11.42 2.09
N TYR A 12 -9.18 10.44 1.94
CA TYR A 12 -7.88 10.63 1.33
C TYR A 12 -8.09 11.07 -0.13
N SER A 13 -7.49 12.20 -0.52
CA SER A 13 -7.47 12.60 -1.93
C SER A 13 -6.72 11.54 -2.75
N GLU A 14 -7.01 11.47 -4.05
CA GLU A 14 -6.33 10.57 -4.99
C GLU A 14 -4.79 10.68 -4.91
N ASP A 15 -4.28 11.83 -4.42
CA ASP A 15 -2.85 12.13 -4.24
C ASP A 15 -2.14 11.34 -3.12
N VAL A 16 -2.87 10.56 -2.30
CA VAL A 16 -2.28 9.79 -1.18
C VAL A 16 -2.26 8.28 -1.44
N SER A 17 -2.91 7.84 -2.51
CA SER A 17 -2.86 6.45 -2.93
C SER A 17 -1.52 6.16 -3.59
N LEU A 18 -0.80 5.15 -3.11
CA LEU A 18 0.53 4.80 -3.64
C LEU A 18 0.42 3.84 -4.81
N VAL A 19 -0.32 2.74 -4.65
CA VAL A 19 -0.54 1.75 -5.70
C VAL A 19 -2.00 1.36 -5.69
N ASN A 20 -2.67 1.56 -6.82
CA ASN A 20 -4.00 1.03 -7.09
C ASN A 20 -3.92 0.14 -8.33
N VAL A 21 -4.19 -1.14 -8.13
CA VAL A 21 -4.21 -2.14 -9.21
C VAL A 21 -5.54 -2.87 -9.16
N GLU A 22 -6.19 -2.99 -10.32
CA GLU A 22 -7.31 -3.87 -10.57
C GLU A 22 -7.00 -4.71 -11.81
N THR A 23 -7.07 -6.04 -11.68
CA THR A 23 -6.81 -6.96 -12.80
C THR A 23 -8.12 -7.40 -13.46
N LEU A 24 -8.01 -8.04 -14.64
CA LEU A 24 -9.15 -8.67 -15.32
C LEU A 24 -9.77 -9.83 -14.53
N ASP A 25 -9.02 -10.42 -13.61
CA ASP A 25 -9.47 -11.52 -12.74
C ASP A 25 -10.06 -11.00 -11.41
N ASP A 26 -10.45 -9.72 -11.36
CA ASP A 26 -10.98 -9.03 -10.18
C ASP A 26 -10.03 -9.00 -8.97
N ASN A 27 -8.72 -9.19 -9.14
CA ASN A 27 -7.77 -8.93 -8.05
C ASN A 27 -7.65 -7.42 -7.84
N LYS A 28 -7.70 -6.97 -6.60
CA LYS A 28 -7.56 -5.55 -6.23
C LYS A 28 -6.46 -5.39 -5.20
N HIS A 29 -5.58 -4.42 -5.43
CA HIS A 29 -4.62 -3.94 -4.45
C HIS A 29 -4.74 -2.43 -4.37
N SER A 30 -4.94 -1.92 -3.16
CA SER A 30 -4.95 -0.49 -2.89
C SER A 30 -4.10 -0.19 -1.67
N SER A 31 -3.26 0.84 -1.74
CA SER A 31 -2.40 1.22 -0.63
C SER A 31 -2.37 2.73 -0.42
N VAL A 32 -2.35 3.13 0.85
CA VAL A 32 -2.32 4.53 1.27
C VAL A 32 -1.25 4.72 2.33
N ARG A 33 -0.42 5.75 2.17
CA ARG A 33 0.56 6.14 3.18
C ARG A 33 -0.12 6.90 4.31
N THR A 34 0.18 6.54 5.55
CA THR A 34 -0.28 7.27 6.73
C THR A 34 0.70 8.40 7.09
N GLU A 35 0.22 9.38 7.88
CA GLU A 35 1.05 10.50 8.35
C GLU A 35 2.28 10.03 9.16
N ASP A 36 2.17 8.92 9.90
CA ASP A 36 3.26 8.32 10.67
C ASP A 36 4.17 7.41 9.83
N GLY A 37 4.01 7.41 8.50
CA GLY A 37 4.91 6.75 7.54
C GLY A 37 4.64 5.27 7.32
N LYS A 38 3.59 4.70 7.92
CA LYS A 38 3.11 3.34 7.64
C LYS A 38 2.36 3.29 6.32
N VAL A 39 2.06 2.09 5.84
CA VAL A 39 1.23 1.88 4.66
C VAL A 39 0.05 1.00 5.03
N LEU A 40 -1.16 1.53 4.91
CA LEU A 40 -2.38 0.74 5.00
C LEU A 40 -2.65 0.12 3.63
N VAL A 41 -2.86 -1.19 3.61
CA VAL A 41 -3.12 -1.95 2.39
C VAL A 41 -4.48 -2.62 2.48
N PHE A 42 -5.21 -2.57 1.38
CA PHE A 42 -6.38 -3.39 1.09
C PHE A 42 -6.05 -4.34 -0.05
N GLU A 43 -6.39 -5.61 0.12
CA GLU A 43 -6.36 -6.59 -0.95
C GLU A 43 -7.70 -7.31 -1.07
N TYR A 44 -8.10 -7.58 -2.30
CA TYR A 44 -9.19 -8.48 -2.63
C TYR A 44 -8.73 -9.46 -3.70
N ILE A 45 -8.87 -10.74 -3.40
CA ILE A 45 -8.54 -11.86 -4.29
C ILE A 45 -9.76 -12.78 -4.23
N PRO A 46 -10.61 -12.82 -5.28
CA PRO A 46 -11.92 -13.49 -5.24
C PRO A 46 -11.87 -14.96 -4.79
N PHE A 47 -10.76 -15.65 -5.05
CA PHE A 47 -10.60 -17.08 -4.82
C PHE A 47 -9.95 -17.43 -3.48
N ASN A 48 -9.57 -16.42 -2.66
CA ASN A 48 -9.04 -16.65 -1.31
C ASN A 48 -10.17 -16.73 -0.26
N ASP A 49 -9.87 -17.33 0.90
CA ASP A 49 -10.70 -17.27 2.10
C ASP A 49 -9.85 -16.78 3.31
N PRO A 50 -10.11 -15.58 3.86
CA PRO A 50 -11.09 -14.61 3.37
C PRO A 50 -10.67 -14.05 2.00
N SER A 51 -11.65 -13.68 1.18
CA SER A 51 -11.40 -13.12 -0.16
C SER A 51 -10.86 -11.69 -0.13
N TRP A 52 -10.78 -11.09 1.04
CA TRP A 52 -10.25 -9.75 1.26
C TRP A 52 -9.46 -9.69 2.56
N CYS A 53 -8.53 -8.75 2.64
CA CYS A 53 -7.86 -8.42 3.87
C CYS A 53 -7.49 -6.92 3.92
N PHE A 54 -7.30 -6.43 5.15
CA PHE A 54 -6.58 -5.20 5.42
C PHE A 54 -5.33 -5.56 6.22
N TYR A 55 -4.20 -4.96 5.88
CA TYR A 55 -2.99 -5.08 6.67
C TYR A 55 -2.20 -3.77 6.66
N VAL A 56 -1.27 -3.65 7.60
CA VAL A 56 -0.46 -2.44 7.77
C VAL A 56 1.00 -2.82 7.69
N GLU A 57 1.70 -2.23 6.73
CA GLU A 57 3.15 -2.32 6.63
C GLU A 57 3.80 -1.19 7.43
N LYS A 58 4.94 -1.49 8.06
CA LYS A 58 5.57 -0.58 9.03
C LYS A 58 6.10 0.70 8.37
N ASN A 59 6.51 0.60 7.11
CA ASN A 59 7.09 1.69 6.34
C ASN A 59 7.02 1.38 4.83
N MET A 60 7.37 2.37 4.01
CA MET A 60 7.39 2.26 2.55
C MET A 60 8.35 1.20 2.01
N GLU A 61 9.48 0.94 2.68
CA GLU A 61 10.46 -0.04 2.23
C GLU A 61 9.95 -1.47 2.43
N ASP A 62 9.37 -1.78 3.59
CA ASP A 62 8.73 -3.06 3.88
C ASP A 62 7.59 -3.29 2.88
N TYR A 63 6.75 -2.28 2.66
CA TYR A 63 5.67 -2.34 1.67
C TYR A 63 6.17 -2.64 0.25
N TYR A 64 7.16 -1.89 -0.25
CA TYR A 64 7.70 -2.09 -1.60
C TYR A 64 8.32 -3.49 -1.74
N ASN A 65 9.03 -3.97 -0.72
CA ASN A 65 9.60 -5.32 -0.71
C ASN A 65 8.54 -6.43 -0.68
N SER A 66 7.37 -6.18 -0.09
CA SER A 66 6.23 -7.09 -0.10
C SER A 66 5.63 -7.17 -1.51
N ILE A 67 5.26 -6.04 -2.12
CA ILE A 67 4.58 -6.05 -3.43
C ILE A 67 5.51 -6.41 -4.59
N LYS A 68 6.82 -6.16 -4.47
CA LYS A 68 7.80 -6.47 -5.53
C LYS A 68 7.91 -7.97 -5.85
N LYS A 69 7.39 -8.83 -4.97
CA LYS A 69 7.35 -10.28 -5.14
C LYS A 69 6.04 -10.79 -5.73
N VAL A 70 5.12 -9.88 -6.06
CA VAL A 70 3.76 -10.19 -6.49
C VAL A 70 3.57 -9.69 -7.92
N ASP A 71 3.72 -10.60 -8.88
CA ASP A 71 3.76 -10.29 -10.32
C ASP A 71 2.52 -9.50 -10.78
N TRP A 72 1.32 -9.93 -10.39
CA TRP A 72 0.08 -9.27 -10.82
C TRP A 72 -0.05 -7.82 -10.33
N ILE A 73 0.62 -7.46 -9.22
CA ILE A 73 0.71 -6.06 -8.80
C ILE A 73 1.75 -5.36 -9.69
N MET A 74 2.98 -5.87 -9.70
CA MET A 74 4.13 -5.19 -10.33
C MET A 74 4.05 -5.04 -11.85
N ASP A 75 3.35 -5.94 -12.52
CA ASP A 75 3.08 -5.87 -13.96
C ASP A 75 2.09 -4.75 -14.30
N ASN A 76 1.27 -4.32 -13.35
CA ASN A 76 0.25 -3.28 -13.52
C ASN A 76 0.64 -1.93 -12.88
N VAL A 77 1.74 -1.87 -12.12
CA VAL A 77 2.29 -0.60 -11.63
C VAL A 77 3.16 0.04 -12.72
N ASP A 78 2.86 1.28 -13.08
CA ASP A 78 3.67 2.05 -14.03
C ASP A 78 5.05 2.45 -13.45
N GLN A 79 5.95 2.86 -14.34
CA GLN A 79 7.32 3.19 -13.97
C GLN A 79 7.40 4.46 -13.10
N GLU A 80 6.53 5.44 -13.33
CA GLU A 80 6.48 6.70 -12.57
C GLU A 80 6.13 6.42 -11.10
N THR A 81 5.14 5.58 -10.86
CA THR A 81 4.73 5.14 -9.52
C THR A 81 5.87 4.41 -8.80
N LYS A 82 6.62 3.55 -9.52
CA LYS A 82 7.79 2.86 -8.97
C LYS A 82 8.87 3.85 -8.54
N GLU A 83 9.14 4.86 -9.36
CA GLU A 83 10.12 5.91 -9.07
C GLU A 83 9.72 6.74 -7.85
N VAL A 84 8.44 7.14 -7.74
CA VAL A 84 7.91 7.86 -6.57
C VAL A 84 8.09 7.05 -5.27
N ILE A 85 7.83 5.75 -5.31
CA ILE A 85 8.03 4.85 -4.16
C ILE A 85 9.52 4.80 -3.78
N GLU A 86 10.41 4.61 -4.76
CA GLU A 86 11.85 4.51 -4.53
C GLU A 86 12.44 5.82 -3.98
N ASP A 87 12.02 6.96 -4.49
CA ASP A 87 12.46 8.28 -4.00
C ASP A 87 11.94 8.55 -2.59
N THR A 88 10.70 8.17 -2.29
CA THR A 88 10.16 8.24 -0.93
C THR A 88 10.98 7.42 0.07
N ILE A 89 11.43 6.22 -0.34
CA ILE A 89 12.29 5.37 0.49
C ILE A 89 13.64 6.05 0.74
N LYS A 90 14.25 6.65 -0.29
CA LYS A 90 15.53 7.38 -0.15
C LYS A 90 15.42 8.55 0.83
N GLU A 91 14.42 9.41 0.66
CA GLU A 91 14.21 10.58 1.55
C GLU A 91 14.03 10.18 3.02
N THR A 92 13.33 9.06 3.26
CA THR A 92 13.08 8.57 4.63
C THR A 92 14.38 8.06 5.28
N LYS A 93 15.26 7.41 4.50
CA LYS A 93 16.57 6.94 4.98
C LYS A 93 17.51 8.08 5.31
N GLU A 94 17.52 9.13 4.51
CA GLU A 94 18.33 10.34 4.75
C GLU A 94 17.91 11.06 6.03
N LYS A 95 16.59 11.20 6.29
CA LYS A 95 16.07 11.84 7.51
C LYS A 95 16.33 11.05 8.79
N THR A 96 16.50 9.73 8.71
CA THR A 96 16.76 8.87 9.87
C THR A 96 18.26 8.75 10.18
N SER A 97 19.12 9.15 9.24
CA SER A 97 20.59 9.06 9.35
C SER A 97 21.26 10.38 9.78
N ALA A 98 20.46 11.45 9.95
CA ALA A 98 20.87 12.78 10.40
C ALA A 98 20.50 13.01 11.86
#